data_AF-A0A7C8ANM4-F1
#
_entry.id   AF-A0A7C8ANM4-F1
#
_cell.length_a   1.000
_cell.length_b   1.000
_cell.length_c   1.000
_cell.angle_alpha   90.00
_cell.angle_beta   90.00
_cell.angle_gamma   90.00
#
_symmetry.space_group_name_H-M   'P 1'
#
loop_
_entity.id
_entity.type
_entity.pdbx_description
1 polymer ?
#
loop_
_entity_poly.entity_id
_entity_poly.type
_entity_poly.pdbx_seq_one_letter_code
_entity_poly.pdbx_strand_id
1 'polypeptide(L)'
;LRRLCDLWEARGSGLTNMHGSTGDIVLLGTTTDQLEPIFYELTHEFEMDLGGSGSNMRTPESCLGMSRCEWSCINTQDIIYDLTQEFQDALHRPMFPYKFKFKASGCPMDCVAAIARSDCSIIGTWRDQIRTDQAAVKAYVGGELVPHGGAGGKRTSFDIKAEVIDLCPTQCMEYDGKSLKIYDEDCVRCMHCIRVMPRALRPGLDRGATILVGAKAPILDGAQLSSVVIPFIKMESPYTEFKGFVEKMWDWWMEEGKNRERLGETIQRLSLREFLKVCELEPDPRMVNTPRFNPYIFYDPAAVPGGWEHDGAAFRQRHQA
;
A
#
# COMPACT_ATOMS: atom_id res chain seq x y z
N LEU A 1 7.02 -22.70 16.81
CA LEU A 1 5.65 -23.30 16.87
C LEU A 1 5.50 -24.29 18.02
N ARG A 2 6.11 -25.49 18.02
CA ARG A 2 5.95 -26.46 19.13
C ARG A 2 6.22 -25.86 20.52
N ARG A 3 7.38 -25.23 20.69
CA ARG A 3 7.72 -24.49 21.93
C ARG A 3 6.64 -23.46 22.34
N LEU A 4 6.00 -22.81 21.37
CA LEU A 4 4.97 -21.79 21.63
C LEU A 4 3.66 -22.44 22.09
N CYS A 5 3.34 -23.62 21.54
CA CYS A 5 2.25 -24.44 22.03
C CYS A 5 2.51 -24.91 23.47
N ASP A 6 3.74 -25.37 23.77
CA ASP A 6 4.10 -25.83 25.12
C ASP A 6 3.96 -24.69 26.16
N LEU A 7 4.49 -23.50 25.83
CA LEU A 7 4.30 -22.28 26.64
C LEU A 7 2.82 -21.95 26.85
N TRP A 8 2.03 -21.98 25.78
CA TRP A 8 0.64 -21.55 25.81
C TRP A 8 -0.31 -22.57 26.46
N GLU A 9 0.01 -23.86 26.39
CA GLU A 9 -0.69 -24.92 27.13
C GLU A 9 -0.43 -24.79 28.63
N ALA A 10 0.80 -24.43 29.02
CA ALA A 10 1.17 -24.27 30.42
C ALA A 10 0.61 -22.98 31.07
N ARG A 11 0.54 -21.88 30.31
CA ARG A 11 0.25 -20.53 30.85
C ARG A 11 -1.00 -19.87 30.28
N GLY A 12 -1.71 -20.52 29.39
CA GLY A 12 -2.89 -19.97 28.71
C GLY A 12 -4.00 -21.00 28.58
N SER A 13 -4.93 -20.74 27.66
CA SER A 13 -6.06 -21.61 27.39
C SER A 13 -5.75 -22.79 26.46
N GLY A 14 -4.58 -22.80 25.81
CA GLY A 14 -4.27 -23.69 24.69
C GLY A 14 -4.96 -23.31 23.36
N LEU A 15 -5.81 -22.27 23.32
CA LEU A 15 -6.50 -21.81 22.11
C LEU A 15 -5.75 -20.68 21.42
N THR A 16 -5.70 -20.71 20.08
CA THR A 16 -5.01 -19.68 19.27
C THR A 16 -5.80 -19.30 18.02
N ASN A 17 -5.61 -18.08 17.52
CA ASN A 17 -5.89 -17.77 16.12
C ASN A 17 -4.57 -17.71 15.35
N MET A 18 -4.48 -18.47 14.25
CA MET A 18 -3.33 -18.51 13.34
C MET A 18 -3.77 -18.01 11.97
N HIS A 19 -3.86 -16.70 11.72
CA HIS A 19 -3.35 -15.56 12.50
C HIS A 19 -4.47 -14.54 12.74
N GLY A 20 -4.20 -13.49 13.52
CA GLY A 20 -5.05 -12.31 13.59
C GLY A 20 -5.09 -11.57 12.26
N SER A 21 -6.17 -10.82 12.00
CA SER A 21 -6.33 -10.10 10.73
C SER A 21 -5.28 -9.00 10.49
N THR A 22 -4.49 -8.61 11.48
CA THR A 22 -3.38 -7.67 11.25
C THR A 22 -2.11 -8.41 10.81
N GLY A 23 -1.86 -9.61 11.35
CA GLY A 23 -0.67 -10.45 11.09
C GLY A 23 -0.26 -11.27 12.33
N ASP A 24 -0.63 -10.81 13.53
CA ASP A 24 -0.17 -11.39 14.79
C ASP A 24 -0.57 -12.85 15.01
N ILE A 25 0.30 -13.63 15.66
CA ILE A 25 -0.12 -14.84 16.35
C ILE A 25 -0.99 -14.42 17.54
N VAL A 26 -2.20 -14.99 17.67
CA VAL A 26 -3.10 -14.65 18.77
C VAL A 26 -3.15 -15.80 19.76
N LEU A 27 -2.67 -15.56 20.98
CA LEU A 27 -2.79 -16.45 22.12
C LEU A 27 -4.08 -16.09 22.87
N LEU A 28 -5.13 -16.91 22.71
CA LEU A 28 -6.50 -16.54 23.05
C LEU A 28 -6.90 -16.95 24.47
N GLY A 29 -6.70 -16.06 25.44
CA GLY A 29 -7.21 -16.22 26.80
C GLY A 29 -6.18 -16.75 27.79
N THR A 30 -5.88 -15.92 28.78
CA THR A 30 -5.07 -16.21 29.97
C THR A 30 -5.53 -15.29 31.11
N THR A 31 -4.90 -15.37 32.28
CA THR A 31 -5.18 -14.52 33.44
C THR A 31 -4.11 -13.43 33.60
N THR A 32 -4.45 -12.34 34.30
CA THR A 32 -3.59 -11.15 34.44
C THR A 32 -2.21 -11.47 35.03
N ASP A 33 -2.14 -12.40 35.97
CA ASP A 33 -0.91 -12.85 36.63
C ASP A 33 0.04 -13.64 35.71
N GLN A 34 -0.46 -14.17 34.58
CA GLN A 34 0.35 -14.90 33.61
C GLN A 34 0.97 -14.01 32.52
N LEU A 35 0.53 -12.75 32.38
CA LEU A 35 0.99 -11.86 31.30
C LEU A 35 2.52 -11.65 31.33
N GLU A 36 3.06 -11.26 32.48
CA GLU A 36 4.51 -11.03 32.64
C GLU A 36 5.33 -12.33 32.54
N PRO A 37 4.94 -13.46 33.17
CA PRO A 37 5.60 -14.74 32.94
C PRO A 37 5.64 -15.19 31.48
N ILE A 38 4.54 -15.02 30.74
CA ILE A 38 4.49 -15.32 29.31
C ILE A 38 5.46 -14.41 28.55
N PHE A 39 5.42 -13.10 28.81
CA PHE A 39 6.28 -12.14 28.14
C PHE A 39 7.77 -12.38 28.43
N TYR A 40 8.11 -12.70 29.67
CA TYR A 40 9.47 -13.06 30.06
C TYR A 40 9.97 -14.27 29.26
N GLU A 41 9.18 -15.34 29.19
CA GLU A 41 9.56 -16.55 28.47
C GLU A 41 9.68 -16.29 26.96
N LEU A 42 8.73 -15.56 26.36
CA LEU A 42 8.80 -15.16 24.95
C LEU A 42 10.09 -14.38 24.63
N THR A 43 10.46 -13.41 25.47
CA THR A 43 11.63 -12.56 25.21
C THR A 43 12.95 -13.26 25.50
N HIS A 44 13.07 -13.97 26.63
CA HIS A 44 14.33 -14.56 27.09
C HIS A 44 14.63 -15.93 26.45
N GLU A 45 13.59 -16.71 26.13
CA GLU A 45 13.76 -18.08 25.62
C GLU A 45 13.47 -18.18 24.11
N PHE A 46 12.60 -17.33 23.56
CA PHE A 46 12.10 -17.47 22.18
C PHE A 46 12.63 -16.37 21.25
N GLU A 47 13.23 -15.31 21.80
CA GLU A 47 13.60 -14.10 21.03
C GLU A 47 12.39 -13.53 20.27
N MET A 48 11.20 -13.62 20.88
CA MET A 48 9.94 -13.14 20.32
C MET A 48 9.38 -12.02 21.18
N ASP A 49 8.88 -10.99 20.52
CA ASP A 49 8.23 -9.85 21.17
C ASP A 49 6.71 -9.89 20.96
N LEU A 50 6.00 -8.98 21.64
CA LEU A 50 4.57 -8.77 21.47
C LEU A 50 4.26 -7.99 20.18
N GLY A 51 3.03 -8.15 19.70
CA GLY A 51 2.46 -7.29 18.66
C GLY A 51 1.92 -5.97 19.19
N GLY A 52 1.51 -5.07 18.28
CA GLY A 52 1.00 -3.74 18.63
C GLY A 52 -0.51 -3.67 18.85
N SER A 53 -0.96 -2.98 19.91
CA SER A 53 -2.37 -2.64 20.14
C SER A 53 -2.56 -1.28 20.82
N GLY A 54 -3.63 -0.55 20.53
CA GLY A 54 -3.87 0.82 21.04
C GLY A 54 -3.78 1.92 19.97
N SER A 55 -3.43 3.15 20.39
CA SER A 55 -3.18 4.31 19.51
C SER A 55 -1.68 4.42 19.19
N ASN A 56 -1.21 3.44 18.43
CA ASN A 56 0.19 3.18 18.08
C ASN A 56 0.30 2.65 16.65
N MET A 57 1.54 2.45 16.20
CA MET A 57 1.81 1.55 15.09
C MET A 57 1.36 0.14 15.47
N ARG A 58 0.63 -0.52 14.58
CA ARG A 58 0.28 -1.94 14.72
C ARG A 58 1.27 -2.77 13.93
N THR A 59 1.31 -4.06 14.26
CA THR A 59 2.13 -5.07 13.59
C THR A 59 2.05 -4.94 12.06
N PRO A 60 3.16 -4.56 11.40
CA PRO A 60 3.26 -4.51 9.96
C PRO A 60 3.15 -5.93 9.36
N GLU A 61 2.66 -6.06 8.13
CA GLU A 61 2.57 -7.37 7.47
C GLU A 61 2.79 -7.26 5.96
N SER A 62 3.35 -8.30 5.36
CA SER A 62 3.60 -8.39 3.92
C SER A 62 2.85 -9.54 3.25
N CYS A 63 2.74 -9.50 1.93
CA CYS A 63 2.59 -10.74 1.18
C CYS A 63 3.92 -11.52 1.18
N LEU A 64 3.88 -12.80 0.78
CA LEU A 64 5.08 -13.65 0.73
C LEU A 64 6.21 -13.13 -0.18
N GLY A 65 5.91 -12.18 -1.07
CA GLY A 65 6.92 -11.46 -1.84
C GLY A 65 7.87 -12.35 -2.65
N MET A 66 9.15 -12.01 -2.62
CA MET A 66 10.18 -12.69 -3.42
C MET A 66 10.51 -14.11 -2.92
N SER A 67 10.04 -14.52 -1.73
CA SER A 67 10.28 -15.88 -1.24
C SER A 67 9.71 -16.95 -2.17
N ARG A 68 8.58 -16.66 -2.83
CA ARG A 68 7.89 -17.63 -3.69
C ARG A 68 6.97 -17.03 -4.75
N CYS A 69 7.12 -15.76 -5.12
CA CYS A 69 6.33 -15.12 -6.17
C CYS A 69 7.25 -14.44 -7.20
N GLU A 70 7.13 -14.85 -8.46
CA GLU A 70 7.88 -14.31 -9.59
C GLU A 70 7.41 -12.90 -10.02
N TRP A 71 6.27 -12.44 -9.49
CA TRP A 71 5.72 -11.11 -9.77
C TRP A 71 6.18 -10.03 -8.78
N SER A 72 6.84 -10.41 -7.68
CA SER A 72 7.23 -9.45 -6.66
C SER A 72 8.26 -8.46 -7.21
N CYS A 73 7.92 -7.17 -7.15
CA CYS A 73 8.77 -6.06 -7.59
C CYS A 73 9.68 -5.56 -6.46
N ILE A 74 9.30 -5.78 -5.21
CA ILE A 74 10.03 -5.36 -4.01
C ILE A 74 10.22 -6.55 -3.06
N ASN A 75 11.22 -6.46 -2.17
CA ASN A 75 11.43 -7.45 -1.11
C ASN A 75 10.51 -7.12 0.07
N THR A 76 9.23 -7.51 -0.02
CA THR A 76 8.20 -7.12 0.95
C THR A 76 8.49 -7.57 2.38
N GLN A 77 9.09 -8.76 2.55
CA GLN A 77 9.38 -9.32 3.87
C GLN A 77 10.52 -8.54 4.55
N ASP A 78 11.56 -8.18 3.79
CA ASP A 78 12.67 -7.37 4.30
C ASP A 78 12.21 -5.96 4.68
N ILE A 79 11.39 -5.32 3.83
CA ILE A 79 10.78 -4.01 4.13
C ILE A 79 9.97 -4.08 5.44
N ILE A 80 9.10 -5.08 5.58
CA ILE A 80 8.25 -5.21 6.77
C ILE A 80 9.07 -5.52 8.01
N TYR A 81 10.10 -6.35 7.90
CA TYR A 81 11.01 -6.63 9.01
C TYR A 81 11.75 -5.36 9.44
N ASP A 82 12.38 -4.65 8.50
CA ASP A 82 13.13 -3.41 8.76
C ASP A 82 12.26 -2.34 9.42
N LEU A 83 11.07 -2.05 8.88
CA LEU A 83 10.16 -1.06 9.46
C LEU A 83 9.64 -1.49 10.85
N THR A 84 9.44 -2.79 11.06
CA THR A 84 9.02 -3.31 12.37
C THR A 84 10.12 -3.10 13.41
N GLN A 85 11.39 -3.31 13.03
CA GLN A 85 12.54 -3.10 13.93
C GLN A 85 12.81 -1.61 14.17
N GLU A 86 12.77 -0.79 13.13
CA GLU A 86 12.99 0.66 13.20
C GLU A 86 12.00 1.33 14.16
N PHE A 87 10.71 0.99 14.03
CA PHE A 87 9.62 1.68 14.72
C PHE A 87 9.08 0.88 15.92
N GLN A 88 9.92 0.10 16.60
CA GLN A 88 9.53 -0.66 17.80
C GLN A 88 8.92 0.22 18.89
N ASP A 89 9.47 1.42 19.13
CA ASP A 89 8.94 2.34 20.13
C ASP A 89 7.51 2.77 19.80
N ALA A 90 7.29 3.18 18.55
CA ALA A 90 5.97 3.55 18.04
C ALA A 90 4.99 2.37 18.00
N LEU A 91 5.47 1.11 17.99
CA LEU A 91 4.64 -0.09 18.08
C LEU A 91 4.21 -0.37 19.52
N HIS A 92 5.15 -0.31 20.47
CA HIS A 92 4.92 -0.71 21.86
C HIS A 92 4.36 0.40 22.74
N ARG A 93 4.62 1.67 22.42
CA ARG A 93 4.26 2.82 23.25
C ARG A 93 3.30 3.74 22.50
N PRO A 94 2.00 3.73 22.83
CA PRO A 94 1.00 4.59 22.19
C PRO A 94 1.32 6.09 22.30
N MET A 95 1.72 6.68 21.18
CA MET A 95 2.07 8.10 21.04
C MET A 95 1.25 8.82 19.95
N PHE A 96 0.43 8.09 19.21
CA PHE A 96 -0.33 8.63 18.08
C PHE A 96 -1.74 9.08 18.47
N PRO A 97 -2.40 9.96 17.70
CA PRO A 97 -3.80 10.31 17.91
C PRO A 97 -4.72 9.08 17.80
N TYR A 98 -4.36 8.11 16.95
CA TYR A 98 -5.06 6.84 16.85
C TYR A 98 -4.16 5.69 16.35
N LYS A 99 -4.75 4.59 15.86
CA LYS A 99 -4.01 3.44 15.33
C LYS A 99 -3.42 3.76 13.95
N PHE A 100 -2.23 3.25 13.69
CA PHE A 100 -1.55 3.33 12.39
C PHE A 100 -1.09 1.94 11.93
N LYS A 101 -1.11 1.66 10.62
CA LYS A 101 -0.77 0.34 10.06
C LYS A 101 0.07 0.47 8.78
N PHE A 102 1.12 -0.34 8.69
CA PHE A 102 1.83 -0.61 7.44
C PHE A 102 1.45 -1.97 6.85
N LYS A 103 1.27 -2.04 5.52
CA LYS A 103 1.26 -3.31 4.78
C LYS A 103 2.00 -3.19 3.46
N ALA A 104 2.69 -4.27 3.09
CA ALA A 104 3.48 -4.33 1.86
C ALA A 104 3.03 -5.47 0.93
N SER A 105 2.64 -5.09 -0.29
CA SER A 105 2.31 -6.01 -1.38
C SER A 105 3.36 -5.93 -2.47
N GLY A 106 3.87 -7.08 -2.92
CA GLY A 106 4.96 -7.13 -3.91
C GLY A 106 4.57 -6.67 -5.31
N CYS A 107 3.28 -6.63 -5.63
CA CYS A 107 2.73 -6.17 -6.91
C CYS A 107 1.26 -5.73 -6.75
N PRO A 108 0.62 -5.15 -7.79
CA PRO A 108 -0.77 -4.70 -7.75
C PRO A 108 -1.84 -5.80 -7.59
N MET A 109 -1.46 -7.09 -7.58
CA MET A 109 -2.38 -8.16 -7.14
C MET A 109 -2.80 -8.02 -5.67
N ASP A 110 -2.01 -7.26 -4.89
CA ASP A 110 -2.28 -6.87 -3.51
C ASP A 110 -2.71 -8.02 -2.57
N CYS A 111 -1.93 -9.10 -2.54
CA CYS A 111 -2.31 -10.32 -1.81
C CYS A 111 -2.45 -10.14 -0.28
N VAL A 112 -1.87 -9.10 0.32
CA VAL A 112 -2.08 -8.77 1.76
C VAL A 112 -3.19 -7.71 1.95
N ALA A 113 -3.82 -7.26 0.86
CA ALA A 113 -4.86 -6.24 0.83
C ALA A 113 -4.42 -4.93 1.54
N ALA A 114 -3.20 -4.49 1.24
CA ALA A 114 -2.62 -3.27 1.77
C ALA A 114 -3.54 -2.07 1.51
N ILE A 115 -4.00 -1.89 0.26
CA ILE A 115 -4.81 -0.73 -0.15
C ILE A 115 -6.10 -0.53 0.67
N ALA A 116 -6.60 -1.60 1.29
CA ALA A 116 -7.83 -1.56 2.07
C ALA A 116 -7.60 -1.62 3.59
N ARG A 117 -6.43 -2.07 4.06
CA ARG A 117 -6.22 -2.49 5.46
C ARG A 117 -5.02 -1.86 6.14
N SER A 118 -4.33 -0.91 5.50
CA SER A 118 -3.25 -0.13 6.09
C SER A 118 -3.40 1.38 5.91
N ASP A 119 -3.04 2.13 6.96
CA ASP A 119 -2.93 3.59 6.90
C ASP A 119 -1.86 4.02 5.90
N CYS A 120 -0.78 3.24 5.75
CA CYS A 120 0.22 3.39 4.70
C CYS A 120 0.45 2.05 3.98
N SER A 121 0.14 2.05 2.69
CA SER A 121 0.14 0.91 1.78
C SER A 121 1.33 1.00 0.83
N ILE A 122 2.18 -0.02 0.84
CA ILE A 122 3.38 -0.11 0.02
C ILE A 122 3.12 -1.16 -1.07
N ILE A 123 2.89 -0.74 -2.32
CA ILE A 123 2.53 -1.66 -3.40
C ILE A 123 3.60 -1.63 -4.49
N GLY A 124 4.31 -2.74 -4.66
CA GLY A 124 5.36 -2.89 -5.65
C GLY A 124 4.87 -2.66 -7.08
N THR A 125 5.71 -2.04 -7.90
CA THR A 125 5.46 -1.79 -9.32
C THR A 125 6.80 -1.73 -10.08
N TRP A 126 6.73 -1.56 -11.39
CA TRP A 126 7.86 -1.23 -12.25
C TRP A 126 7.54 0.01 -13.10
N ARG A 127 8.54 0.60 -13.75
CA ARG A 127 8.37 1.77 -14.65
C ARG A 127 9.07 1.64 -16.00
N ASP A 128 9.63 0.48 -16.30
CA ASP A 128 10.12 0.08 -17.62
C ASP A 128 9.14 -0.89 -18.32
N GLN A 129 9.58 -1.54 -19.40
CA GLN A 129 8.73 -2.36 -20.25
C GLN A 129 8.37 -3.71 -19.64
N ILE A 130 7.17 -4.23 -19.92
CA ILE A 130 6.82 -5.62 -19.64
C ILE A 130 7.75 -6.54 -20.44
N ARG A 131 8.40 -7.48 -19.74
CA ARG A 131 9.26 -8.47 -20.38
C ARG A 131 8.40 -9.52 -21.05
N THR A 132 8.59 -9.70 -22.35
CA THR A 132 7.78 -10.57 -23.19
C THR A 132 8.62 -11.65 -23.86
N ASP A 133 8.29 -12.92 -23.60
CA ASP A 133 8.83 -14.08 -24.32
C ASP A 133 7.84 -14.49 -25.43
N GLN A 134 8.17 -14.13 -26.67
CA GLN A 134 7.32 -14.42 -27.84
C GLN A 134 7.17 -15.92 -28.13
N ALA A 135 8.16 -16.75 -27.76
CA ALA A 135 8.05 -18.19 -27.93
C ALA A 135 7.01 -18.76 -26.95
N ALA A 136 7.03 -18.30 -25.70
CA ALA A 136 6.01 -18.66 -24.72
C ALA A 136 4.63 -18.12 -25.10
N VAL A 137 4.51 -16.91 -25.66
CA VAL A 137 3.22 -16.39 -26.21
C VAL A 137 2.66 -17.36 -27.26
N LYS A 138 3.49 -17.80 -28.21
CA LYS A 138 3.07 -18.78 -29.23
C LYS A 138 2.65 -20.10 -28.61
N ALA A 139 3.36 -20.57 -27.58
CA ALA A 139 3.02 -21.80 -26.86
C ALA A 139 1.67 -21.68 -26.11
N TYR A 140 1.30 -20.50 -25.60
CA TYR A 140 -0.05 -20.25 -25.08
C TYR A 140 -1.10 -20.31 -26.20
N VAL A 141 -0.89 -19.60 -27.31
CA VAL A 141 -1.84 -19.57 -28.44
C VAL A 141 -1.99 -20.95 -29.10
N GLY A 142 -0.92 -21.75 -29.15
CA GLY A 142 -0.92 -23.12 -29.64
C GLY A 142 -1.48 -24.16 -28.66
N GLY A 143 -1.84 -23.76 -27.43
CA GLY A 143 -2.41 -24.66 -26.42
C GLY A 143 -1.40 -25.58 -25.72
N GLU A 144 -0.09 -25.32 -25.86
CA GLU A 144 0.98 -26.03 -25.14
C GLU A 144 1.09 -25.57 -23.68
N LEU A 145 0.74 -24.31 -23.41
CA LEU A 145 0.73 -23.72 -22.07
C LEU A 145 -0.69 -23.40 -21.61
N VAL A 146 -0.94 -23.62 -20.32
CA VAL A 146 -2.24 -23.40 -19.69
C VAL A 146 -2.34 -21.96 -19.16
N PRO A 147 -3.34 -21.16 -19.55
CA PRO A 147 -3.54 -19.81 -19.03
C PRO A 147 -3.79 -19.82 -17.52
N HIS A 148 -3.50 -18.72 -16.84
CA HIS A 148 -3.64 -18.54 -15.39
C HIS A 148 -2.91 -19.58 -14.53
N GLY A 149 -1.89 -20.25 -15.08
CA GLY A 149 -1.23 -21.37 -14.41
C GLY A 149 -2.19 -22.51 -14.06
N GLY A 150 -3.33 -22.63 -14.76
CA GLY A 150 -4.33 -23.66 -14.52
C GLY A 150 -5.34 -23.37 -13.41
N ALA A 151 -5.47 -22.13 -12.94
CA ALA A 151 -6.44 -21.76 -11.90
C ALA A 151 -7.91 -22.11 -12.24
N GLY A 152 -8.26 -22.14 -13.53
CA GLY A 152 -9.59 -22.55 -14.03
C GLY A 152 -9.68 -24.03 -14.44
N GLY A 153 -8.71 -24.87 -14.05
CA GLY A 153 -8.56 -26.24 -14.54
C GLY A 153 -7.58 -26.35 -15.72
N LYS A 154 -7.37 -27.57 -16.21
CA LYS A 154 -6.43 -27.87 -17.32
C LYS A 154 -7.03 -27.54 -18.70
N ARG A 155 -7.56 -26.33 -18.87
CA ARG A 155 -8.03 -25.85 -20.17
C ARG A 155 -6.83 -25.38 -20.99
N THR A 156 -6.61 -25.98 -22.15
CA THR A 156 -5.58 -25.55 -23.10
C THR A 156 -6.10 -24.65 -24.20
N SER A 157 -7.42 -24.62 -24.45
CA SER A 157 -8.02 -23.64 -25.36
C SER A 157 -7.82 -22.23 -24.78
N PHE A 158 -7.13 -21.39 -25.54
CA PHE A 158 -6.81 -20.02 -25.13
C PHE A 158 -7.02 -19.09 -26.32
N ASP A 159 -7.87 -18.08 -26.15
CA ASP A 159 -8.07 -17.01 -27.11
C ASP A 159 -7.40 -15.75 -26.57
N ILE A 160 -6.19 -15.45 -27.08
CA ILE A 160 -5.42 -14.28 -26.64
C ILE A 160 -6.17 -12.97 -26.88
N LYS A 161 -7.04 -12.90 -27.90
CA LYS A 161 -7.83 -11.71 -28.18
C LYS A 161 -8.88 -11.53 -27.09
N ALA A 162 -9.71 -12.54 -26.88
CA ALA A 162 -10.82 -12.46 -25.92
C ALA A 162 -10.37 -12.43 -24.45
N GLU A 163 -9.23 -13.07 -24.11
CA GLU A 163 -8.80 -13.26 -22.71
C GLU A 163 -7.70 -12.29 -22.27
N VAL A 164 -6.99 -11.64 -23.20
CA VAL A 164 -5.90 -10.71 -22.86
C VAL A 164 -6.13 -9.34 -23.48
N ILE A 165 -6.27 -9.27 -24.81
CA ILE A 165 -6.28 -7.99 -25.54
C ILE A 165 -7.55 -7.20 -25.23
N ASP A 166 -8.72 -7.81 -25.45
CA ASP A 166 -10.02 -7.16 -25.24
C ASP A 166 -10.28 -6.81 -23.77
N LEU A 167 -9.57 -7.47 -22.84
CA LEU A 167 -9.66 -7.25 -21.40
C LEU A 167 -8.59 -6.30 -20.85
N CYS A 168 -7.66 -5.82 -21.67
CA CYS A 168 -6.70 -4.82 -21.24
C CYS A 168 -7.43 -3.50 -20.93
N PRO A 169 -7.35 -2.96 -19.70
CA PRO A 169 -8.16 -1.80 -19.29
C PRO A 169 -7.85 -0.54 -20.10
N THR A 170 -6.65 -0.42 -20.67
CA THR A 170 -6.23 0.70 -21.52
C THR A 170 -6.14 0.35 -22.99
N GLN A 171 -6.47 -0.90 -23.38
CA GLN A 171 -6.40 -1.37 -24.76
C GLN A 171 -5.00 -1.15 -25.39
N CYS A 172 -3.94 -1.22 -24.58
CA CYS A 172 -2.57 -0.92 -25.00
C CYS A 172 -1.80 -2.14 -25.55
N MET A 173 -2.50 -3.14 -26.09
CA MET A 173 -1.91 -4.41 -26.54
C MET A 173 -2.40 -4.79 -27.94
N GLU A 174 -1.52 -5.40 -28.73
CA GLU A 174 -1.82 -5.84 -30.09
C GLU A 174 -1.20 -7.21 -30.37
N TYR A 175 -1.93 -8.09 -31.06
CA TYR A 175 -1.42 -9.38 -31.52
C TYR A 175 -1.73 -9.55 -33.00
N ASP A 176 -0.68 -9.70 -33.82
CA ASP A 176 -0.76 -9.80 -35.28
C ASP A 176 -0.91 -11.25 -35.78
N GLY A 177 -1.15 -12.21 -34.89
CA GLY A 177 -1.13 -13.64 -35.18
C GLY A 177 0.25 -14.30 -35.05
N LYS A 178 1.31 -13.53 -34.82
CA LYS A 178 2.68 -14.02 -34.67
C LYS A 178 3.38 -13.50 -33.42
N SER A 179 3.18 -12.24 -33.06
CA SER A 179 3.87 -11.54 -31.99
C SER A 179 2.91 -10.66 -31.20
N LEU A 180 3.11 -10.64 -29.88
CA LEU A 180 2.38 -9.76 -28.97
C LEU A 180 3.19 -8.48 -28.76
N LYS A 181 2.59 -7.34 -29.05
CA LYS A 181 3.14 -6.01 -28.77
C LYS A 181 2.37 -5.36 -27.62
N ILE A 182 3.10 -4.70 -26.72
CA ILE A 182 2.56 -3.95 -25.60
C ILE A 182 3.08 -2.52 -25.74
N TYR A 183 2.18 -1.54 -25.71
CA TYR A 183 2.50 -0.11 -25.66
C TYR A 183 2.60 0.27 -24.17
N ASP A 184 3.78 0.08 -23.57
CA ASP A 184 4.00 0.20 -22.13
C ASP A 184 3.72 1.61 -21.58
N GLU A 185 3.85 2.64 -22.43
CA GLU A 185 3.50 4.03 -22.11
C GLU A 185 2.03 4.22 -21.69
N ASP A 186 1.13 3.40 -22.25
CA ASP A 186 -0.30 3.41 -21.95
C ASP A 186 -0.69 2.30 -20.95
N CYS A 187 0.29 1.54 -20.44
CA CYS A 187 0.06 0.45 -19.51
C CYS A 187 -0.10 0.97 -18.07
N VAL A 188 -1.27 0.67 -17.47
CA VAL A 188 -1.55 0.97 -16.05
C VAL A 188 -1.08 -0.13 -15.09
N ARG A 189 -0.34 -1.13 -15.59
CA ARG A 189 0.29 -2.21 -14.78
C ARG A 189 -0.69 -2.99 -13.90
N CYS A 190 -1.90 -3.23 -14.41
CA CYS A 190 -2.99 -3.92 -13.69
C CYS A 190 -2.76 -5.42 -13.40
N MET A 191 -1.63 -5.98 -13.81
CA MET A 191 -1.26 -7.41 -13.71
C MET A 191 -2.09 -8.40 -14.52
N HIS A 192 -3.18 -7.99 -15.21
CA HIS A 192 -4.07 -8.92 -15.92
C HIS A 192 -3.33 -9.83 -16.92
N CYS A 193 -2.63 -9.25 -17.89
CA CYS A 193 -1.92 -10.01 -18.91
C CYS A 193 -0.82 -10.92 -18.33
N ILE A 194 -0.07 -10.44 -17.32
CA ILE A 194 0.94 -11.22 -16.60
C ILE A 194 0.29 -12.41 -15.87
N ARG A 195 -0.84 -12.20 -15.21
CA ARG A 195 -1.58 -13.25 -14.51
C ARG A 195 -2.13 -14.29 -15.48
N VAL A 196 -2.58 -13.90 -16.67
CA VAL A 196 -3.08 -14.83 -17.70
C VAL A 196 -1.93 -15.65 -18.29
N MET A 197 -0.80 -15.01 -18.60
CA MET A 197 0.35 -15.66 -19.27
C MET A 197 1.66 -15.55 -18.46
N PRO A 198 1.73 -16.08 -17.23
CA PRO A 198 2.87 -15.85 -16.31
C PRO A 198 4.20 -16.43 -16.80
N ARG A 199 4.15 -17.42 -17.71
CA ARG A 199 5.37 -17.96 -18.33
C ARG A 199 5.91 -17.09 -19.47
N ALA A 200 5.07 -16.23 -20.06
CA ALA A 200 5.42 -15.39 -21.19
C ALA A 200 5.66 -13.92 -20.81
N LEU A 201 4.89 -13.40 -19.86
CA LEU A 201 4.92 -12.00 -19.46
C LEU A 201 5.40 -11.85 -18.03
N ARG A 202 6.30 -10.89 -17.78
CA ARG A 202 6.82 -10.61 -16.44
C ARG A 202 6.88 -9.10 -16.18
N PRO A 203 6.78 -8.66 -14.91
CA PRO A 203 7.09 -7.28 -14.54
C PRO A 203 8.46 -6.86 -15.08
N GLY A 204 8.61 -5.57 -15.36
CA GLY A 204 9.88 -4.96 -15.74
C GLY A 204 10.97 -5.08 -14.67
N LEU A 205 12.14 -4.55 -14.98
CA LEU A 205 13.36 -4.59 -14.16
C LEU A 205 13.56 -3.30 -13.35
N ASP A 206 13.08 -2.15 -13.82
CA ASP A 206 13.12 -0.89 -13.09
C ASP A 206 11.97 -0.85 -12.07
N ARG A 207 12.21 -1.53 -10.94
CA ARG A 207 11.22 -1.79 -9.89
C ARG A 207 11.28 -0.77 -8.77
N GLY A 208 10.15 -0.60 -8.09
CA GLY A 208 9.95 0.26 -6.94
C GLY A 208 8.58 0.00 -6.32
N ALA A 209 8.04 0.95 -5.57
CA ALA A 209 6.69 0.89 -5.02
C ALA A 209 5.90 2.17 -5.31
N THR A 210 4.58 2.02 -5.38
CA THR A 210 3.63 3.10 -5.20
C THR A 210 3.24 3.16 -3.72
N ILE A 211 3.26 4.35 -3.13
CA ILE A 211 2.84 4.58 -1.75
C ILE A 211 1.45 5.21 -1.77
N LEU A 212 0.53 4.60 -1.02
CA LEU A 212 -0.83 5.07 -0.85
C LEU A 212 -1.15 5.21 0.63
N VAL A 213 -1.95 6.20 1.02
CA VAL A 213 -2.28 6.44 2.43
C VAL A 213 -3.77 6.60 2.69
N GLY A 214 -4.19 6.35 3.94
CA GLY A 214 -5.50 6.70 4.46
C GLY A 214 -6.55 5.58 4.53
N ALA A 215 -6.21 4.32 4.25
CA ALA A 215 -7.24 3.28 4.30
C ALA A 215 -7.79 3.06 5.71
N LYS A 216 -9.11 2.91 5.79
CA LYS A 216 -9.82 2.63 7.03
C LYS A 216 -11.17 1.98 6.81
N ALA A 217 -11.58 1.26 7.84
CA ALA A 217 -12.95 0.77 8.01
C ALA A 217 -13.93 1.95 8.22
N PRO A 218 -15.26 1.71 8.17
CA PRO A 218 -16.26 2.77 8.14
C PRO A 218 -16.17 3.84 9.23
N ILE A 219 -15.95 3.47 10.49
CA ILE A 219 -16.03 4.43 11.60
C ILE A 219 -14.84 5.41 11.58
N LEU A 220 -15.03 6.73 11.66
CA LEU A 220 -16.32 7.44 11.75
C LEU A 220 -16.85 7.88 10.38
N ASP A 221 -16.02 8.57 9.58
CA ASP A 221 -16.46 9.31 8.38
C ASP A 221 -16.48 8.49 7.07
N GLY A 222 -16.83 7.20 7.19
CA GLY A 222 -16.93 6.29 6.05
C GLY A 222 -15.66 5.47 5.80
N ALA A 223 -15.83 4.41 5.01
CA ALA A 223 -14.73 3.54 4.63
C ALA A 223 -13.89 4.22 3.55
N GLN A 224 -12.57 4.06 3.65
CA GLN A 224 -11.63 4.60 2.68
C GLN A 224 -10.68 3.49 2.24
N LEU A 225 -10.43 3.42 0.93
CA LEU A 225 -9.22 2.79 0.41
C LEU A 225 -8.08 3.83 0.43
N SER A 226 -6.84 3.38 0.45
CA SER A 226 -5.69 4.28 0.38
C SER A 226 -5.66 5.05 -0.94
N SER A 227 -5.30 6.32 -0.88
CA SER A 227 -5.09 7.20 -2.04
C SER A 227 -3.61 7.32 -2.38
N VAL A 228 -3.26 7.37 -3.67
CA VAL A 228 -1.86 7.52 -4.13
C VAL A 228 -1.29 8.85 -3.67
N VAL A 229 -0.12 8.81 -3.03
CA VAL A 229 0.63 10.01 -2.62
C VAL A 229 2.06 10.02 -3.16
N ILE A 230 2.67 8.86 -3.40
CA ILE A 230 3.93 8.75 -4.13
C ILE A 230 3.73 7.74 -5.26
N PRO A 231 3.64 8.20 -6.53
CA PRO A 231 3.40 7.31 -7.66
C PRO A 231 4.49 6.24 -7.83
N PHE A 232 5.75 6.58 -7.55
CA PHE A 232 6.89 5.67 -7.60
C PHE A 232 8.01 6.12 -6.66
N ILE A 233 8.50 5.21 -5.83
CA ILE A 233 9.70 5.35 -5.00
C ILE A 233 10.56 4.09 -5.11
N LYS A 234 11.89 4.24 -5.02
CA LYS A 234 12.79 3.10 -4.89
C LYS A 234 12.73 2.55 -3.47
N MET A 235 12.51 1.24 -3.34
CA MET A 235 12.49 0.56 -2.05
C MET A 235 13.78 -0.23 -1.89
N GLU A 236 14.88 0.48 -1.67
CA GLU A 236 16.21 -0.08 -1.47
C GLU A 236 16.60 0.08 0.00
N SER A 237 17.08 -0.99 0.64
CA SER A 237 17.58 -0.96 2.01
C SER A 237 18.73 0.06 2.14
N PRO A 238 18.78 0.90 3.19
CA PRO A 238 17.99 0.84 4.44
C PRO A 238 16.68 1.65 4.42
N TYR A 239 16.10 1.88 3.24
CA TYR A 239 14.80 2.51 3.03
C TYR A 239 14.70 3.96 3.53
N THR A 240 15.83 4.67 3.57
CA THR A 240 15.95 6.02 4.14
C THR A 240 14.96 7.02 3.55
N GLU A 241 14.78 7.02 2.23
CA GLU A 241 13.83 7.93 1.56
C GLU A 241 12.38 7.67 2.04
N PHE A 242 12.00 6.40 2.12
CA PHE A 242 10.67 6.01 2.60
C PHE A 242 10.48 6.32 4.10
N LYS A 243 11.49 6.05 4.94
CA LYS A 243 11.46 6.36 6.37
C LYS A 243 11.34 7.87 6.62
N GLY A 244 12.09 8.70 5.88
CA GLY A 244 11.97 10.15 5.95
C GLY A 244 10.58 10.67 5.55
N PHE A 245 9.91 10.02 4.59
CA PHE A 245 8.50 10.30 4.31
C PHE A 245 7.58 9.91 5.48
N VAL A 246 7.82 8.74 6.08
CA VAL A 246 7.03 8.27 7.24
C VAL A 246 7.11 9.24 8.41
N GLU A 247 8.31 9.71 8.74
CA GLU A 247 8.54 10.68 9.83
C GLU A 247 7.77 11.98 9.59
N LYS A 248 7.89 12.60 8.41
CA LYS A 248 7.13 13.83 8.07
C LYS A 248 5.62 13.63 8.16
N MET A 249 5.12 12.49 7.66
CA MET A 249 3.70 12.14 7.73
C MET A 249 3.23 11.97 9.19
N TRP A 250 4.03 11.30 10.01
CA TRP A 250 3.69 11.06 11.42
C TRP A 250 3.78 12.33 12.25
N ASP A 251 4.82 13.15 12.09
CA ASP A 251 4.96 14.43 12.79
C ASP A 251 3.73 15.32 12.56
N TRP A 252 3.33 15.45 11.28
CA TRP A 252 2.13 16.19 10.92
C TRP A 252 0.86 15.60 11.55
N TRP A 253 0.66 14.29 11.41
CA TRP A 253 -0.54 13.65 11.92
C TRP A 253 -0.61 13.64 13.45
N MET A 254 0.52 13.52 14.13
CA MET A 254 0.61 13.56 15.59
C MET A 254 0.23 14.92 16.16
N GLU A 255 0.60 16.00 15.48
CA GLU A 255 0.26 17.36 15.90
C GLU A 255 -1.17 17.74 15.51
N GLU A 256 -1.58 17.46 14.27
CA GLU A 256 -2.83 17.95 13.70
C GLU A 256 -4.02 16.99 13.85
N GLY A 257 -3.73 15.72 14.09
CA GLY A 257 -4.72 14.65 14.23
C GLY A 257 -5.54 14.83 15.50
N LYS A 258 -6.87 14.82 15.36
CA LYS A 258 -7.75 14.86 16.54
C LYS A 258 -7.71 13.53 17.28
N ASN A 259 -8.13 13.55 18.55
CA ASN A 259 -8.27 12.32 19.34
C ASN A 259 -9.12 11.27 18.59
N ARG A 260 -8.54 10.08 18.38
CA ARG A 260 -9.15 8.96 17.65
C ARG A 260 -9.52 9.26 16.19
N GLU A 261 -8.83 10.20 15.57
CA GLU A 261 -8.94 10.46 14.14
C GLU A 261 -7.85 9.70 13.38
N ARG A 262 -8.24 8.99 12.31
CA ARG A 262 -7.29 8.26 11.46
C ARG A 262 -6.64 9.21 10.47
N LEU A 263 -5.44 8.85 9.99
CA LEU A 263 -4.72 9.63 8.97
C LEU A 263 -5.63 10.02 7.78
N GLY A 264 -6.41 9.07 7.25
CA GLY A 264 -7.31 9.33 6.12
C GLY A 264 -8.43 10.34 6.44
N GLU A 265 -8.90 10.40 7.68
CA GLU A 265 -9.88 11.41 8.14
C GLU A 265 -9.20 12.77 8.33
N THR A 266 -7.99 12.80 8.87
CA THR A 266 -7.18 14.02 8.97
C THR A 266 -6.90 14.62 7.59
N ILE A 267 -6.54 13.81 6.59
CA ILE A 267 -6.35 14.25 5.19
C ILE A 267 -7.67 14.76 4.60
N GLN A 268 -8.79 14.08 4.86
CA GLN A 268 -10.09 14.53 4.38
C GLN A 268 -10.49 15.89 4.98
N ARG A 269 -10.19 16.12 6.26
CA ARG A 269 -10.51 17.35 6.98
C ARG A 269 -9.60 18.51 6.60
N LEU A 270 -8.29 18.29 6.55
CA LEU A 270 -7.28 19.34 6.32
C LEU A 270 -6.88 19.52 4.85
N SER A 271 -7.25 18.56 3.99
CA SER A 271 -6.92 18.45 2.57
C SER A 271 -5.62 17.70 2.27
N LEU A 272 -5.64 17.02 1.11
CA LEU A 272 -4.47 16.40 0.49
C LEU A 272 -3.38 17.43 0.18
N ARG A 273 -3.73 18.69 -0.12
CA ARG A 273 -2.76 19.74 -0.41
C ARG A 273 -1.84 20.00 0.78
N GLU A 274 -2.41 20.15 1.98
CA GLU A 274 -1.61 20.40 3.19
C GLU A 274 -0.75 19.19 3.53
N PHE A 275 -1.31 17.98 3.41
CA PHE A 275 -0.54 16.74 3.55
C PHE A 275 0.68 16.69 2.61
N LEU A 276 0.47 16.96 1.31
CA LEU A 276 1.55 16.96 0.32
C LEU A 276 2.60 18.01 0.63
N LYS A 277 2.19 19.22 1.04
CA LYS A 277 3.10 20.30 1.40
C LYS A 277 4.02 19.90 2.58
N VAL A 278 3.47 19.32 3.64
CA VAL A 278 4.25 18.91 4.83
C VAL A 278 5.13 17.70 4.54
N CYS A 279 4.68 16.80 3.68
CA CYS A 279 5.51 15.67 3.22
C CYS A 279 6.55 16.07 2.16
N GLU A 280 6.59 17.34 1.75
CA GLU A 280 7.46 17.85 0.67
C GLU A 280 7.26 17.10 -0.66
N LEU A 281 6.00 16.82 -0.99
CA LEU A 281 5.59 16.15 -2.23
C LEU A 281 4.94 17.14 -3.19
N GLU A 282 5.40 17.13 -4.44
CA GLU A 282 4.79 17.90 -5.51
C GLU A 282 3.46 17.25 -5.95
N PRO A 283 2.37 18.03 -6.11
CA PRO A 283 1.11 17.51 -6.64
C PRO A 283 1.30 16.90 -8.03
N ASP A 284 0.76 15.69 -8.21
CA ASP A 284 0.85 14.95 -9.46
C ASP A 284 -0.54 14.51 -9.94
N PRO A 285 -0.85 14.57 -11.26
CA PRO A 285 -2.14 14.11 -11.79
C PRO A 285 -2.50 12.67 -11.40
N ARG A 286 -1.51 11.80 -11.15
CA ARG A 286 -1.67 10.40 -10.73
C ARG A 286 -2.21 10.26 -9.30
N MET A 287 -2.23 11.33 -8.51
CA MET A 287 -2.78 11.36 -7.15
C MET A 287 -4.30 11.51 -7.13
N VAL A 288 -4.92 11.88 -8.25
CA VAL A 288 -6.37 12.08 -8.37
C VAL A 288 -6.95 11.20 -9.47
N ASN A 289 -8.15 10.64 -9.23
CA ASN A 289 -8.88 9.94 -10.28
C ASN A 289 -9.48 10.93 -11.30
N THR A 290 -10.02 12.04 -10.80
CA THR A 290 -10.57 13.12 -11.61
C THR A 290 -10.29 14.46 -10.93
N PRO A 291 -9.98 15.53 -11.68
CA PRO A 291 -9.96 16.88 -11.12
C PRO A 291 -11.29 17.25 -10.46
N ARG A 292 -11.26 18.18 -9.52
CA ARG A 292 -12.47 18.69 -8.87
C ARG A 292 -13.39 19.35 -9.90
N PHE A 293 -14.70 19.11 -9.77
CA PHE A 293 -15.74 19.73 -10.60
C PHE A 293 -16.35 20.98 -9.96
N ASN A 294 -16.13 21.20 -8.66
CA ASN A 294 -16.63 22.38 -7.96
C ASN A 294 -15.54 23.49 -7.93
N PRO A 295 -15.92 24.77 -8.15
CA PRO A 295 -14.97 25.86 -8.37
C PRO A 295 -14.45 26.51 -7.07
N TYR A 296 -14.65 25.90 -5.89
CA TYR A 296 -14.23 26.47 -4.60
C TYR A 296 -12.71 26.32 -4.36
N ILE A 297 -11.91 26.87 -5.25
CA ILE A 297 -10.45 26.77 -5.27
C ILE A 297 -9.87 27.78 -4.27
N PHE A 298 -9.15 27.27 -3.29
CA PHE A 298 -8.40 28.10 -2.34
C PHE A 298 -7.06 28.48 -2.95
N TYR A 299 -6.73 29.77 -2.90
CA TYR A 299 -5.42 30.29 -3.28
C TYR A 299 -4.62 30.67 -2.05
N ASP A 300 -3.30 30.56 -2.16
CA ASP A 300 -2.41 31.19 -1.19
C ASP A 300 -2.42 32.71 -1.43
N PRO A 301 -2.67 33.57 -0.42
CA PRO A 301 -2.59 35.02 -0.58
C PRO A 301 -1.28 35.48 -1.23
N ALA A 302 -0.16 34.82 -0.92
CA ALA A 302 1.15 35.16 -1.47
C ALA A 302 1.27 34.84 -2.97
N ALA A 303 0.42 33.94 -3.49
CA ALA A 303 0.39 33.57 -4.90
C ALA A 303 -0.56 34.44 -5.74
N VAL A 304 -1.35 35.32 -5.11
CA VAL A 304 -2.30 36.20 -5.81
C VAL A 304 -1.69 37.61 -5.93
N PRO A 305 -1.49 38.14 -7.16
CA PRO A 305 -0.95 39.48 -7.35
C PRO A 305 -1.77 40.54 -6.60
N GLY A 306 -1.12 41.32 -5.73
CA GLY A 306 -1.76 42.33 -4.89
C GLY A 306 -2.24 41.85 -3.51
N GLY A 307 -2.16 40.55 -3.21
CA GLY A 307 -2.56 40.00 -1.91
C GLY A 307 -4.07 40.15 -1.62
N TRP A 308 -4.44 40.07 -0.34
CA TRP A 308 -5.83 40.17 0.11
C TRP A 308 -6.13 41.44 0.93
N GLU A 309 -5.15 42.32 1.08
CA GLU A 309 -5.42 43.65 1.63
C GLU A 309 -6.11 44.50 0.55
N HIS A 310 -7.27 45.06 0.91
CA HIS A 310 -8.13 45.75 -0.05
C HIS A 310 -8.46 47.17 0.43
N ASP A 311 -8.17 48.16 -0.42
CA ASP A 311 -8.61 49.55 -0.22
C ASP A 311 -9.98 49.78 -0.86
N GLY A 312 -11.02 49.77 -0.02
CA GLY A 312 -12.39 50.03 -0.43
C GLY A 312 -12.61 51.43 -1.01
N ALA A 313 -11.85 52.45 -0.57
CA ALA A 313 -11.95 53.80 -1.10
C ALA A 313 -11.40 53.87 -2.53
N ALA A 314 -10.22 53.30 -2.78
CA ALA A 314 -9.66 53.18 -4.13
C ALA A 314 -10.59 52.39 -5.07
N PHE A 315 -11.26 51.34 -4.58
CA PHE A 315 -12.26 50.61 -5.38
C PHE A 315 -13.42 51.52 -5.80
N ARG A 316 -13.95 52.34 -4.89
CA ARG A 316 -15.09 53.23 -5.14
C ARG A 316 -14.77 54.44 -6.02
N GLN A 317 -13.51 54.86 -6.11
CA GLN A 317 -13.09 55.86 -7.11
C GLN A 317 -13.32 55.39 -8.56
N ARG A 318 -13.29 54.06 -8.80
CA ARG A 318 -13.50 53.47 -10.12
C ARG A 318 -14.91 52.92 -10.33
N HIS A 319 -15.68 52.74 -9.25
CA HIS A 319 -17.01 52.13 -9.29
C HIS A 319 -17.98 52.95 -8.42
N GLN A 320 -18.83 53.75 -9.07
CA GLN A 320 -19.90 54.48 -8.39
C GLN A 320 -20.83 53.51 -7.64
N ALA A 321 -21.28 53.94 -6.46
CA ALA A 321 -22.12 53.16 -5.57
C ALA A 321 -23.59 53.17 -6.00
#